data_AF-A0A536KXC2-F1
#
_entry.id   AF-A0A536KXC2-F1
#
_cell.length_a   1.000
_cell.length_b   1.000
_cell.length_c   1.000
_cell.angle_alpha   90.00
_cell.angle_beta   90.00
_cell.angle_gamma   90.00
#
_symmetry.space_group_name_H-M   'P 1'
#
loop_
_entity.id
_entity.type
_entity.pdbx_description
1 polymer ?
#
loop_
_entity_poly.entity_id
_entity_poly.type
_entity_poly.pdbx_seq_one_letter_code
_entity_poly.pdbx_strand_id
1 'polypeptide(L)'
;MIRRAALSLAVCLATACTFGSGSAVSSPSRGTSTPSPPPAISAEWAEYHRDAGRSGVGPGAPALNSPRAAWSAATDGDVYASPLIVAGHVIVATENNTVYSLDIFTGSAVWMKHLGDPVDARSLPCGNISPVSGITGTPAADPATGRLYVVAYMRTHHHVLFALSLVDG
;
A
#
# COMPACT_ATOMS: atom_id res chain seq x y z
N MET A 1 26.66 65.12 27.79
CA MET A 1 25.50 65.19 28.70
C MET A 1 25.49 63.92 29.56
N ILE A 2 25.52 64.10 30.89
CA ILE A 2 25.75 63.09 31.93
C ILE A 2 24.42 62.52 32.44
N ARG A 3 24.39 61.22 32.78
CA ARG A 3 23.58 60.55 33.83
C ARG A 3 23.99 59.06 33.87
N ARG A 4 24.96 58.61 34.70
CA ARG A 4 24.94 58.20 36.14
C ARG A 4 24.04 57.01 36.51
N ALA A 5 24.67 56.10 37.29
CA ALA A 5 24.16 55.12 38.27
C ALA A 5 23.91 53.68 37.78
N ALA A 6 24.23 52.59 38.48
CA ALA A 6 24.98 52.34 39.72
C ALA A 6 25.31 50.83 39.84
N LEU A 7 26.32 50.51 40.66
CA LEU A 7 26.76 49.17 41.11
C LEU A 7 25.66 48.36 41.81
N SER A 8 25.77 47.02 41.78
CA SER A 8 25.67 46.15 42.97
C SER A 8 26.20 44.72 42.71
N LEU A 9 26.99 44.24 43.67
CA LEU A 9 27.66 42.93 43.76
C LEU A 9 26.85 42.06 44.74
N ALA A 10 26.65 40.76 44.48
CA ALA A 10 26.22 39.82 45.53
C ALA A 10 26.68 38.37 45.27
N VAL A 11 27.10 37.73 46.36
CA VAL A 11 27.92 36.52 46.50
C VAL A 11 27.07 35.28 46.78
N CYS A 12 27.64 34.11 46.47
CA CYS A 12 27.18 32.73 46.62
C CYS A 12 26.49 32.36 47.95
N LEU A 13 25.53 31.41 47.90
CA LEU A 13 25.36 30.38 48.94
C LEU A 13 24.86 29.07 48.29
N ALA A 14 25.61 27.99 48.49
CA ALA A 14 25.26 26.63 48.08
C ALA A 14 24.42 25.96 49.16
N THR A 15 23.28 25.38 48.79
CA THR A 15 22.44 24.55 49.67
C THR A 15 22.33 23.14 49.10
N ALA A 16 22.91 22.18 49.83
CA ALA A 16 22.80 20.75 49.55
C ALA A 16 21.48 20.21 50.12
N CYS A 17 20.74 19.44 49.33
CA CYS A 17 19.54 18.73 49.79
C CYS A 17 19.84 17.22 49.89
N THR A 18 19.62 16.68 51.09
CA THR A 18 19.70 15.26 51.47
C THR A 18 18.58 14.44 50.84
N PHE A 19 18.90 13.26 50.31
CA PHE A 19 17.93 12.30 49.79
C PHE A 19 17.33 11.44 50.93
N GLY A 20 16.01 11.44 51.05
CA GLY A 20 15.26 10.52 51.91
C GLY A 20 14.90 9.23 51.16
N SER A 21 15.18 8.07 51.78
CA SER A 21 14.81 6.75 51.26
C SER A 21 13.31 6.51 51.41
N GLY A 22 12.58 6.50 50.30
CA GLY A 22 11.18 6.06 50.24
C GLY A 22 11.08 4.59 49.83
N SER A 23 10.43 3.77 50.64
CA SER A 23 10.10 2.37 50.33
C SER A 23 9.10 2.31 49.17
N ALA A 24 9.45 1.60 48.09
CA ALA A 24 8.56 1.37 46.97
C ALA A 24 7.55 0.25 47.29
N VAL A 25 6.26 0.56 47.18
CA VAL A 25 5.14 -0.38 47.25
C VAL A 25 5.01 -1.09 45.91
N SER A 26 5.06 -2.43 45.91
CA SER A 26 4.89 -3.26 44.71
C SER A 26 3.45 -3.17 44.17
N SER A 27 3.30 -2.71 42.93
CA SER A 27 2.02 -2.75 42.20
C SER A 27 1.81 -4.10 41.50
N PRO A 28 0.57 -4.63 41.42
CA PRO A 28 0.31 -5.88 40.74
C PRO A 28 0.41 -5.72 39.21
N SER A 29 1.16 -6.60 38.56
CA SER A 29 1.30 -6.65 37.11
C SER A 29 0.00 -7.15 36.47
N ARG A 30 -0.72 -6.25 35.78
CA ARG A 30 -1.84 -6.60 34.91
C ARG A 30 -1.27 -7.29 33.68
N GLY A 31 -1.63 -8.55 33.46
CA GLY A 31 -1.18 -9.31 32.30
C GLY A 31 -1.60 -8.62 31.01
N THR A 32 -0.62 -8.14 30.24
CA THR A 32 -0.82 -7.70 28.86
C THR A 32 -0.98 -8.95 28.00
N SER A 33 -2.21 -9.31 27.66
CA SER A 33 -2.46 -10.20 26.54
C SER A 33 -2.13 -9.43 25.26
N THR A 34 -0.96 -9.68 24.70
CA THR A 34 -0.60 -9.18 23.37
C THR A 34 -1.65 -9.69 22.38
N PRO A 35 -2.33 -8.82 21.61
CA PRO A 35 -3.24 -9.28 20.57
C PRO A 35 -2.47 -10.16 19.58
N SER A 36 -3.08 -11.28 19.19
CA SER A 36 -2.53 -12.17 18.17
C SER A 36 -2.30 -11.34 16.89
N PRO A 37 -1.11 -11.43 16.26
CA PRO A 37 -0.90 -10.79 14.97
C PRO A 37 -1.97 -11.25 13.99
N PRO A 38 -2.46 -10.37 13.10
CA PRO A 38 -3.23 -10.79 11.94
C PRO A 38 -2.48 -11.90 11.18
N PRO A 39 -3.18 -12.84 10.52
CA PRO A 39 -2.53 -13.84 9.69
C PRO A 39 -1.54 -13.14 8.76
N ALA A 40 -0.29 -13.60 8.75
CA ALA A 40 0.74 -13.01 7.91
C ALA A 40 0.28 -13.07 6.45
N ILE A 41 0.28 -11.91 5.78
CA ILE A 41 -0.09 -11.83 4.37
C ILE A 41 0.90 -12.69 3.61
N SER A 42 0.36 -13.69 2.92
CA SER A 42 1.10 -14.71 2.18
C SER A 42 1.83 -14.06 0.99
N ALA A 43 2.99 -13.46 1.30
CA ALA A 43 3.94 -12.79 0.42
C ALA A 43 3.39 -11.66 -0.46
N GLU A 44 4.14 -10.55 -0.46
CA GLU A 44 3.94 -9.48 -1.42
C GLU A 44 4.29 -9.96 -2.84
N TRP A 45 3.45 -9.54 -3.78
CA TRP A 45 3.57 -9.72 -5.21
C TRP A 45 3.30 -8.35 -5.85
N ALA A 46 4.26 -7.45 -5.70
CA ALA A 46 4.10 -6.03 -6.03
C ALA A 46 4.27 -5.73 -7.53
N GLU A 47 4.69 -6.72 -8.33
CA GLU A 47 4.93 -6.51 -9.76
C GLU A 47 4.76 -7.80 -10.57
N TYR A 48 4.82 -7.67 -11.89
CA TYR A 48 4.75 -8.82 -12.79
C TYR A 48 5.78 -9.88 -12.43
N HIS A 49 5.35 -11.14 -12.31
CA HIS A 49 6.25 -12.23 -11.91
C HIS A 49 7.02 -11.98 -10.59
N ARG A 50 6.40 -11.23 -9.67
CA ARG A 50 6.78 -10.99 -8.27
C ARG A 50 8.02 -10.13 -8.03
N ASP A 51 9.08 -10.31 -8.81
CA ASP A 51 10.37 -9.66 -8.61
C ASP A 51 10.95 -9.09 -9.92
N ALA A 52 11.98 -8.26 -9.78
CA ALA A 52 12.63 -7.59 -10.90
C ALA A 52 13.26 -8.57 -11.90
N GLY A 53 13.61 -9.78 -11.46
CA GLY A 53 14.09 -10.87 -12.32
C GLY A 53 12.96 -11.61 -13.05
N ARG A 54 11.69 -11.27 -12.77
CA ARG A 54 10.49 -11.88 -13.32
C ARG A 54 10.47 -13.41 -13.13
N SER A 55 10.90 -13.87 -11.95
CA SER A 55 11.03 -15.31 -11.69
C SER A 55 9.71 -16.07 -11.73
N GLY A 56 8.60 -15.42 -11.34
CA GLY A 56 7.29 -16.05 -11.20
C GLY A 56 7.22 -17.03 -10.03
N VAL A 57 8.20 -17.00 -9.12
CA VAL A 57 8.30 -17.94 -7.99
C VAL A 57 7.78 -17.30 -6.72
N GLY A 58 6.64 -17.80 -6.22
CA GLY A 58 6.08 -17.44 -4.92
C GLY A 58 6.91 -17.97 -3.74
N PRO A 59 6.58 -17.58 -2.50
CA PRO A 59 7.18 -18.19 -1.31
C PRO A 59 6.89 -19.70 -1.29
N GLY A 60 7.75 -20.47 -0.65
CA GLY A 60 7.46 -21.87 -0.36
C GLY A 60 6.18 -21.97 0.47
N ALA A 61 5.20 -22.72 -0.03
CA ALA A 61 3.93 -22.97 0.64
C ALA A 61 3.69 -24.49 0.76
N PRO A 62 2.94 -24.95 1.77
CA PRO A 62 2.50 -26.34 1.84
C PRO A 62 1.72 -26.74 0.59
N ALA A 63 1.73 -28.04 0.25
CA ALA A 63 0.95 -28.55 -0.86
C ALA A 63 -0.55 -28.25 -0.69
N LEU A 64 -1.17 -27.67 -1.73
CA LEU A 64 -2.60 -27.44 -1.78
C LEU A 64 -3.30 -28.75 -2.19
N ASN A 65 -3.85 -29.46 -1.21
CA ASN A 65 -4.49 -30.76 -1.47
C ASN A 65 -5.95 -30.62 -1.96
N SER A 66 -6.64 -29.54 -1.62
CA SER A 66 -8.06 -29.32 -1.97
C SER A 66 -8.42 -27.83 -1.98
N PRO A 67 -7.93 -27.06 -2.96
CA PRO A 67 -8.27 -25.65 -3.08
C PRO A 67 -9.77 -25.49 -3.35
N ARG A 68 -10.37 -24.46 -2.74
CA ARG A 68 -11.75 -24.03 -3.00
C ARG A 68 -11.77 -22.52 -3.17
N ALA A 69 -12.74 -22.01 -3.93
CA ALA A 69 -12.94 -20.57 -4.06
C ALA A 69 -13.19 -19.95 -2.67
N ALA A 70 -12.39 -18.94 -2.31
CA ALA A 70 -12.57 -18.18 -1.07
C ALA A 70 -13.58 -17.04 -1.27
N TRP A 71 -13.45 -16.33 -2.39
CA TRP A 71 -14.34 -15.26 -2.83
C TRP A 71 -14.21 -15.04 -4.34
N SER A 72 -15.13 -14.26 -4.91
CA SER A 72 -15.06 -13.73 -6.26
C SER A 72 -15.49 -12.26 -6.27
N ALA A 73 -14.93 -11.48 -7.20
CA ALA A 73 -15.26 -10.08 -7.39
C ALA A 73 -15.56 -9.82 -8.86
N ALA A 74 -16.57 -9.01 -9.13
CA ALA A 74 -16.90 -8.55 -10.48
C ALA A 74 -16.09 -7.29 -10.81
N THR A 75 -15.54 -7.25 -12.01
CA THR A 75 -14.88 -6.06 -12.57
C THR A 75 -15.68 -5.52 -13.75
N ASP A 76 -15.42 -4.28 -14.13
CA ASP A 76 -16.12 -3.60 -15.22
C ASP A 76 -15.65 -4.01 -16.62
N GLY A 77 -14.52 -4.70 -16.72
CA GLY A 77 -13.95 -5.16 -17.99
C GLY A 77 -12.99 -6.32 -17.79
N ASP A 78 -12.43 -6.79 -18.91
CA ASP A 78 -11.50 -7.91 -18.94
C ASP A 78 -10.22 -7.59 -18.16
N VAL A 79 -9.71 -8.60 -17.46
CA VAL A 79 -8.49 -8.51 -16.65
C VAL A 79 -7.38 -9.26 -17.38
N TYR A 80 -6.61 -8.53 -18.20
CA TYR A 80 -5.42 -9.04 -18.87
C TYR A 80 -4.16 -8.89 -18.01
N ALA A 81 -4.08 -7.80 -17.26
CA ALA A 81 -3.02 -7.55 -16.30
C ALA A 81 -3.00 -8.63 -15.20
N SER A 82 -1.80 -9.05 -14.79
CA SER A 82 -1.68 -9.94 -13.62
C SER A 82 -2.01 -9.16 -12.34
N PRO A 83 -2.94 -9.63 -11.49
CA PRO A 83 -3.23 -8.96 -10.22
C PRO A 83 -2.01 -8.90 -9.30
N LEU A 84 -1.92 -7.85 -8.49
CA LEU A 84 -0.88 -7.69 -7.47
C LEU A 84 -1.43 -8.02 -6.09
N ILE A 85 -0.56 -8.52 -5.21
CA ILE A 85 -0.85 -8.63 -3.77
C ILE A 85 0.11 -7.70 -3.05
N VAL A 86 -0.39 -6.62 -2.46
CA VAL A 86 0.47 -5.62 -1.81
C VAL A 86 -0.28 -4.95 -0.67
N ALA A 87 0.38 -4.77 0.47
CA ALA A 87 -0.18 -4.10 1.65
C ALA A 87 -1.56 -4.63 2.12
N GLY A 88 -1.86 -5.90 1.88
CA GLY A 88 -3.15 -6.52 2.23
C GLY A 88 -4.30 -6.26 1.27
N HIS A 89 -3.97 -5.74 0.09
CA HIS A 89 -4.89 -5.54 -1.00
C HIS A 89 -4.55 -6.45 -2.17
N VAL A 90 -5.59 -6.82 -2.94
CA VAL A 90 -5.44 -7.34 -4.30
C VAL A 90 -5.70 -6.20 -5.26
N ILE A 91 -4.69 -5.81 -6.02
CA ILE A 91 -4.82 -4.76 -7.04
C ILE A 91 -5.15 -5.40 -8.37
N VAL A 92 -6.23 -4.94 -9.00
CA VAL A 92 -6.72 -5.44 -10.30
C VAL A 92 -6.85 -4.27 -11.26
N ALA A 93 -6.37 -4.42 -12.49
CA ALA A 93 -6.54 -3.42 -13.54
C ALA A 93 -7.25 -4.04 -14.74
N THR A 94 -8.16 -3.27 -15.35
CA THR A 94 -9.02 -3.76 -16.44
C THR A 94 -8.75 -3.06 -17.77
N GLU A 95 -9.17 -3.71 -18.85
CA GLU A 95 -9.22 -3.12 -20.20
C GLU A 95 -10.17 -1.90 -20.29
N ASN A 96 -11.04 -1.69 -19.29
CA ASN A 96 -11.84 -0.47 -19.16
C ASN A 96 -11.10 0.68 -18.46
N ASN A 97 -9.78 0.59 -18.29
CA ASN A 97 -8.95 1.58 -17.60
C ASN A 97 -9.36 1.82 -16.14
N THR A 98 -9.97 0.82 -15.50
CA THR A 98 -10.33 0.89 -14.09
C THR A 98 -9.35 0.08 -13.27
N VAL A 99 -8.87 0.69 -12.18
CA VAL A 99 -8.01 0.06 -11.18
C VAL A 99 -8.82 -0.15 -9.91
N TYR A 100 -8.81 -1.37 -9.40
CA TYR A 100 -9.47 -1.77 -8.17
C TYR A 100 -8.42 -2.10 -7.12
N SER A 101 -8.68 -1.70 -5.88
CA SER A 101 -8.07 -2.29 -4.70
C SER A 101 -9.14 -3.08 -3.96
N LEU A 102 -8.92 -4.39 -3.83
CA LEU A 102 -9.83 -5.30 -3.16
C LEU A 102 -9.23 -5.74 -1.83
N ASP A 103 -10.05 -5.91 -0.82
CA ASP A 103 -9.65 -6.54 0.43
C ASP A 103 -9.26 -8.01 0.17
N ILE A 104 -8.08 -8.43 0.64
CA ILE A 104 -7.52 -9.75 0.32
C ILE A 104 -8.36 -10.92 0.88
N PHE A 105 -9.12 -10.71 1.94
CA PHE A 105 -9.87 -11.79 2.61
C PHE A 105 -11.30 -11.91 2.09
N THR A 106 -11.90 -10.80 1.66
CA THR A 106 -13.31 -10.73 1.29
C THR A 106 -13.55 -10.49 -0.19
N GLY A 107 -12.55 -9.97 -0.93
CA GLY A 107 -12.70 -9.54 -2.31
C GLY A 107 -13.54 -8.26 -2.49
N SER A 108 -13.95 -7.61 -1.39
CA SER A 108 -14.73 -6.37 -1.45
C SER A 108 -13.84 -5.21 -1.90
N ALA A 109 -14.36 -4.34 -2.76
CA ALA A 109 -13.63 -3.15 -3.19
C ALA A 109 -13.41 -2.19 -2.01
N VAL A 110 -12.14 -1.92 -1.71
CA VAL A 110 -11.72 -0.87 -0.77
C VAL A 110 -11.77 0.48 -1.49
N TRP A 111 -11.22 0.53 -2.70
CA TRP A 111 -11.35 1.67 -3.60
C TRP A 111 -11.34 1.23 -5.06
N MET A 112 -11.83 2.11 -5.93
CA MET A 112 -11.84 1.95 -7.38
C MET A 112 -11.54 3.29 -8.04
N LYS A 113 -10.68 3.29 -9.06
CA LYS A 113 -10.30 4.47 -9.82
C LYS A 113 -10.41 4.21 -11.32
N HIS A 114 -11.31 4.93 -11.98
CA HIS A 114 -11.35 4.96 -13.44
C HIS A 114 -10.42 6.05 -13.95
N LEU A 115 -9.42 5.68 -14.75
CA LEU A 115 -8.36 6.58 -15.21
C LEU A 115 -8.71 7.34 -16.49
N GLY A 116 -9.80 6.94 -17.15
CA GLY A 116 -10.34 7.57 -18.35
C GLY A 116 -10.67 6.55 -19.43
N ASP A 117 -11.33 6.98 -20.51
CA ASP A 117 -11.83 6.07 -21.52
C ASP A 117 -10.71 5.28 -22.23
N PRO A 118 -10.89 3.96 -22.42
CA PRO A 118 -9.97 3.14 -23.21
C PRO A 118 -10.10 3.41 -24.72
N VAL A 119 -9.18 2.84 -25.50
CA VAL A 119 -9.25 2.87 -26.95
C VAL A 119 -10.32 1.90 -27.46
N ASP A 120 -11.14 2.32 -28.42
CA ASP A 120 -12.01 1.40 -29.17
C ASP A 120 -11.13 0.50 -30.04
N ALA A 121 -11.17 -0.82 -29.80
CA ALA A 121 -10.31 -1.78 -30.50
C ALA A 121 -10.50 -1.74 -32.02
N ARG A 122 -11.69 -1.37 -32.51
CA ARG A 122 -11.98 -1.24 -33.96
C ARG A 122 -11.21 -0.09 -34.62
N SER A 123 -10.70 0.85 -33.84
CA SER A 123 -9.86 1.94 -34.33
C SER A 123 -8.38 1.55 -34.46
N LEU A 124 -7.99 0.38 -33.97
CA LEU A 124 -6.61 -0.11 -34.04
C LEU A 124 -6.38 -0.86 -35.36
N PRO A 125 -5.22 -0.67 -36.02
CA PRO A 125 -4.90 -1.37 -37.26
C PRO A 125 -4.62 -2.87 -37.06
N CYS A 126 -4.37 -3.29 -35.82
CA CYS A 126 -4.11 -4.66 -35.41
C CYS A 126 -4.43 -4.84 -33.93
N GLY A 127 -4.37 -6.08 -33.46
CA GLY A 127 -4.66 -6.44 -32.08
C GLY A 127 -5.72 -7.53 -32.00
N ASN A 128 -5.80 -8.18 -30.84
CA ASN A 128 -6.75 -9.26 -30.55
C ASN A 128 -7.49 -9.03 -29.23
N ILE A 129 -7.43 -7.82 -28.68
CA ILE A 129 -8.18 -7.39 -27.50
C ILE A 129 -9.39 -6.61 -27.99
N SER A 130 -10.57 -6.93 -27.47
CA SER A 130 -11.87 -6.42 -27.92
C SER A 130 -12.86 -6.45 -26.74
N PRO A 131 -13.82 -5.52 -26.62
CA PRO A 131 -14.15 -4.44 -27.56
C PRO A 131 -13.28 -3.19 -27.43
N VAL A 132 -12.52 -3.08 -26.34
CA VAL A 132 -11.67 -1.94 -26.03
C VAL A 132 -10.27 -2.42 -25.66
N SER A 133 -9.29 -1.53 -25.75
CA SER A 133 -7.94 -1.75 -25.25
C SER A 133 -7.58 -0.64 -24.28
N GLY A 134 -7.31 -1.00 -23.03
CA GLY A 134 -7.03 -0.11 -21.91
C GLY A 134 -5.78 -0.52 -21.15
N ILE A 135 -5.91 -0.86 -19.87
CA ILE A 135 -4.79 -1.34 -19.05
C ILE A 135 -4.57 -2.83 -19.31
N THR A 136 -3.75 -3.13 -20.31
CA THR A 136 -3.31 -4.51 -20.59
C THR A 136 -2.08 -4.92 -19.78
N GLY A 137 -1.23 -3.94 -19.45
CA GLY A 137 0.02 -4.18 -18.73
C GLY A 137 -0.18 -4.33 -17.22
N THR A 138 0.52 -5.30 -16.62
CA THR A 138 0.57 -5.49 -15.16
C THR A 138 1.13 -4.23 -14.47
N PRO A 139 0.40 -3.63 -13.50
CA PRO A 139 0.91 -2.54 -12.68
C PRO A 139 2.18 -2.91 -11.90
N ALA A 140 2.86 -1.89 -11.36
CA ALA A 140 3.96 -2.07 -10.41
C ALA A 140 3.72 -1.23 -9.15
N ALA A 141 3.81 -1.86 -7.98
CA ALA A 141 3.63 -1.20 -6.69
C ALA A 141 4.98 -1.01 -5.99
N ASP A 142 5.12 0.13 -5.34
CA ASP A 142 6.19 0.43 -4.39
C ASP A 142 5.56 0.58 -2.99
N PRO A 143 5.54 -0.49 -2.18
CA PRO A 143 4.97 -0.44 -0.84
C PRO A 143 5.77 0.47 0.11
N ALA A 144 7.06 0.72 -0.16
CA ALA A 144 7.88 1.56 0.69
C ALA A 144 7.46 3.04 0.58
N THR A 145 7.00 3.46 -0.60
CA THR A 145 6.49 4.83 -0.82
C THR A 145 4.96 4.91 -0.91
N GLY A 146 4.26 3.77 -0.83
CA GLY A 146 2.80 3.72 -0.91
C GLY A 146 2.25 4.01 -2.31
N ARG A 147 3.01 3.73 -3.36
CA ARG A 147 2.68 4.11 -4.74
C ARG A 147 2.34 2.91 -5.61
N LEU A 148 1.43 3.13 -6.55
CA LEU A 148 1.09 2.20 -7.61
C LEU A 148 1.27 2.88 -8.97
N TYR A 149 2.06 2.26 -9.84
CA TYR A 149 2.34 2.75 -11.18
C TYR A 149 1.54 1.92 -12.19
N VAL A 150 0.74 2.60 -13.02
CA VAL A 150 -0.20 1.97 -13.97
C VAL A 150 -0.08 2.68 -15.31
N VAL A 151 -0.06 1.92 -16.41
CA VAL A 151 -0.10 2.49 -17.76
C VAL A 151 -1.46 2.19 -18.37
N ALA A 152 -2.24 3.24 -18.64
CA ALA A 152 -3.53 3.13 -19.32
C ALA A 152 -3.40 3.55 -20.78
N TYR A 153 -4.06 2.82 -21.68
CA TYR A 153 -4.18 3.20 -23.08
C TYR A 153 -5.45 4.04 -23.28
N MET A 154 -5.26 5.33 -23.52
CA MET A 154 -6.34 6.32 -23.52
C MET A 154 -6.97 6.42 -24.90
N ARG A 155 -8.28 6.70 -24.98
CA ARG A 155 -9.10 6.88 -26.21
C ARG A 155 -8.43 7.64 -27.35
N THR A 156 -7.54 8.58 -27.04
CA THR A 156 -6.73 9.39 -27.98
C THR A 156 -5.40 8.71 -28.42
N HIS A 157 -5.34 7.37 -28.36
CA HIS A 157 -4.23 6.54 -28.85
C HIS A 157 -2.87 6.86 -28.20
N HIS A 158 -2.86 7.18 -26.91
CA HIS A 158 -1.62 7.34 -26.15
C HIS A 158 -1.62 6.53 -24.86
N HIS A 159 -0.46 6.02 -24.50
CA HIS A 159 -0.23 5.37 -23.22
C HIS A 159 0.16 6.43 -22.18
N VAL A 160 -0.56 6.49 -21.06
CA VAL A 160 -0.27 7.42 -19.97
C VAL A 160 0.10 6.64 -18.73
N LEU A 161 1.25 6.99 -18.14
CA LEU A 161 1.68 6.50 -16.84
C LEU A 161 1.01 7.33 -15.75
N PHE A 162 0.25 6.65 -14.88
CA PHE A 162 -0.32 7.18 -13.67
C PHE A 162 0.49 6.70 -12.45
N ALA A 163 0.61 7.57 -11.46
CA ALA A 163 1.06 7.21 -10.12
C ALA A 163 -0.12 7.42 -9.17
N LEU A 164 -0.62 6.32 -8.62
CA LEU A 164 -1.75 6.25 -7.71
C LEU A 164 -1.25 6.02 -6.29
N SER A 165 -2.05 6.41 -5.31
CA SER A 165 -1.82 6.05 -3.91
C SER A 165 -2.37 4.65 -3.66
N LEU A 166 -1.58 3.77 -3.02
CA LEU A 166 -2.06 2.43 -2.64
C LEU A 166 -3.21 2.50 -1.62
N VAL A 167 -3.32 3.60 -0.87
CA VAL A 167 -4.31 3.76 0.21
C VAL A 167 -5.68 4.15 -0.34
N ASP A 168 -5.74 5.06 -1.31
CA ASP A 168 -6.98 5.74 -1.71
C ASP A 168 -7.14 5.98 -3.23
N GLY A 169 -6.19 5.56 -4.07
CA GLY A 169 -6.29 5.62 -5.54
C GLY A 169 -5.90 6.96 -6.15
#